data_AF-A0A2V8V8Y5-F1
#
_entry.id   AF-A0A2V8V8Y5-F1
#
_cell.length_a   1.000
_cell.length_b   1.000
_cell.length_c   1.000
_cell.angle_alpha   90.00
_cell.angle_beta   90.00
_cell.angle_gamma   90.00
#
_symmetry.space_group_name_H-M   'P 1'
#
loop_
_entity.id
_entity.type
_entity.pdbx_description
1 polymer ?
#
loop_
_entity_poly.entity_id
_entity_poly.type
_entity_poly.pdbx_seq_one_letter_code
_entity_poly.pdbx_strand_id
1 'polypeptide(L)'
;MTEEPNKKPQVRFVVVNHSGAEIADLAANVNLWARTAKSDEEAVGTFSFKIASLGPYETKEMSGLLSTKLRVYELPDWQNLVPEVQITSPQ
;
A
#
# COMPACT_ATOMS: atom_id res chain seq x y z
N MET A 1 7.76 10.17 26.95
CA MET A 1 7.46 9.15 25.93
C MET A 1 8.42 9.41 24.79
N THR A 2 9.51 8.64 24.71
CA THR A 2 10.64 8.91 23.81
C THR A 2 10.28 8.41 22.42
N GLU A 3 9.92 9.31 21.51
CA GLU A 3 9.72 8.97 20.10
C GLU A 3 11.08 8.67 19.47
N GLU A 4 11.29 7.42 19.05
CA GLU A 4 12.47 7.03 18.29
C GLU A 4 12.44 7.72 16.92
N PRO A 5 13.44 8.56 16.56
CA PRO A 5 13.39 9.49 15.44
C PRO A 5 13.41 8.85 14.03
N ASN A 6 13.25 7.53 13.91
CA ASN A 6 13.48 6.80 12.67
C ASN A 6 12.46 5.70 12.35
N LYS A 7 11.30 5.67 13.01
CA LYS A 7 10.23 4.74 12.61
C LYS A 7 9.54 5.29 11.37
N LYS A 8 9.97 4.79 10.21
CA LYS A 8 9.25 5.00 8.95
C LYS A 8 7.80 4.52 9.12
N PRO A 9 6.79 5.28 8.65
CA PRO A 9 5.40 4.89 8.75
C PRO A 9 5.18 3.53 8.08
N GLN A 10 4.36 2.69 8.70
CA GLN A 10 3.99 1.37 8.18
C GLN A 10 2.55 1.38 7.70
N VAL A 11 2.32 0.83 6.51
CA VAL A 11 0.99 0.54 6.00
C VAL A 11 0.65 -0.90 6.37
N ARG A 12 -0.59 -1.14 6.83
CA ARG A 12 -1.16 -2.47 6.95
C ARG A 12 -2.28 -2.61 5.93
N PHE A 13 -2.29 -3.72 5.21
CA PHE A 13 -3.25 -3.94 4.14
C PHE A 13 -3.57 -5.42 4.01
N VAL A 14 -4.68 -5.69 3.33
CA VAL A 14 -5.20 -7.03 3.09
C VAL A 14 -5.34 -7.21 1.60
N VAL A 15 -4.77 -8.30 1.07
CA VAL A 15 -4.92 -8.68 -0.34
C VAL A 15 -5.87 -9.87 -0.41
N VAL A 16 -6.93 -9.74 -1.19
CA VAL A 16 -7.98 -10.76 -1.35
C VAL A 16 -7.97 -11.26 -2.78
N ASN A 17 -7.79 -12.57 -2.97
CA ASN A 17 -8.04 -13.20 -4.25
C ASN A 17 -9.53 -13.46 -4.40
N HIS A 18 -10.19 -12.80 -5.33
CA HIS A 18 -11.62 -13.03 -5.61
C HIS A 18 -11.88 -14.12 -6.66
N SER A 19 -10.82 -14.72 -7.22
CA SER A 19 -10.92 -15.75 -8.24
C SER A 19 -10.84 -17.17 -7.66
N GLY A 20 -11.35 -18.13 -8.43
CA GLY A 20 -11.19 -19.56 -8.14
C GLY A 20 -9.84 -20.15 -8.60
N ALA A 21 -8.93 -19.32 -9.11
CA ALA A 21 -7.61 -19.72 -9.56
C ALA A 21 -6.53 -19.20 -8.60
N GLU A 22 -5.38 -19.87 -8.57
CA GLU A 22 -4.20 -19.38 -7.86
C GLU A 22 -3.57 -18.20 -8.62
N ILE A 23 -3.16 -17.16 -7.89
CA ILE A 23 -2.37 -16.05 -8.42
C ILE A 23 -0.92 -16.23 -7.96
N ALA A 24 -0.05 -16.62 -8.87
CA ALA A 24 1.39 -16.75 -8.63
C ALA A 24 2.12 -15.43 -8.88
N ASP A 25 3.17 -15.17 -8.09
CA ASP A 25 4.09 -14.04 -8.23
C ASP A 25 3.42 -12.65 -8.33
N LEU A 26 2.36 -12.44 -7.56
CA LEU A 26 1.68 -11.13 -7.50
C LEU A 26 2.63 -10.07 -6.95
N ALA A 27 2.91 -9.04 -7.74
CA ALA A 27 3.67 -7.87 -7.32
C ALA A 27 2.92 -6.62 -7.72
N ALA A 28 2.90 -5.62 -6.83
CA ALA A 28 2.28 -4.34 -7.12
C ALA A 28 3.00 -3.18 -6.45
N ASN A 29 2.93 -2.03 -7.12
CA ASN A 29 3.23 -0.74 -6.55
C ASN A 29 1.93 -0.05 -6.16
N VAL A 30 1.91 0.57 -5.00
CA VAL A 30 0.74 1.29 -4.48
C VAL A 30 1.14 2.73 -4.21
N ASN A 31 0.45 3.65 -4.88
CA ASN A 31 0.53 5.07 -4.62
C ASN A 31 -0.66 5.46 -3.74
N LEU A 32 -0.41 6.12 -2.61
CA LEU A 32 -1.45 6.65 -1.74
C LEU A 32 -1.65 8.12 -2.06
N TRP A 33 -2.88 8.47 -2.41
CA TRP A 33 -3.29 9.83 -2.74
C TRP A 33 -4.17 10.38 -1.63
N ALA A 34 -4.09 11.68 -1.36
CA ALA A 34 -5.13 12.32 -0.56
C ALA A 34 -6.44 12.30 -1.35
N ARG A 35 -7.57 12.08 -0.70
CA ARG A 35 -8.89 12.02 -1.35
C ARG A 35 -9.23 13.31 -2.12
N THR A 36 -8.71 14.43 -1.65
CA THR A 36 -8.87 15.75 -2.27
C THR A 36 -7.74 16.11 -3.24
N ALA A 37 -6.83 15.16 -3.54
CA ALA A 37 -5.68 15.42 -4.37
C ALA A 37 -6.13 15.85 -5.78
N LYS A 38 -5.54 16.94 -6.25
CA LYS A 38 -5.70 17.42 -7.62
C LYS A 38 -4.68 16.71 -8.52
N SER A 39 -4.90 16.75 -9.83
CA SER A 39 -4.07 16.05 -10.82
C SER A 39 -2.59 16.50 -10.85
N ASP A 40 -2.27 17.64 -10.24
CA ASP A 40 -0.94 18.23 -10.12
C ASP A 40 -0.25 17.98 -8.76
N GLU A 41 -0.91 17.34 -7.81
CA GLU A 41 -0.32 17.02 -6.49
C GLU A 41 0.53 15.75 -6.54
N GLU A 42 1.55 15.65 -5.67
CA GLU A 42 2.33 14.42 -5.52
C GLU A 42 1.57 13.41 -4.63
N ALA A 43 1.83 12.11 -4.82
CA ALA A 43 1.33 11.08 -3.92
C ALA A 43 1.79 11.35 -2.47
N VAL A 44 0.89 11.13 -1.51
CA VAL A 44 1.16 11.21 -0.06
C VAL A 44 2.27 10.26 0.33
N GLY A 45 2.32 9.09 -0.30
CA GLY A 45 3.42 8.15 -0.18
C GLY A 45 3.22 6.93 -1.05
N THR A 46 4.27 6.13 -1.16
CA THR A 46 4.29 4.94 -2.01
C THR A 46 4.83 3.75 -1.24
N PHE A 47 4.33 2.57 -1.57
CA PHE A 47 4.89 1.32 -1.09
C PHE A 47 4.70 0.22 -2.14
N SER A 48 5.52 -0.81 -2.05
CA SER A 48 5.45 -1.96 -2.97
C SER A 48 5.30 -3.24 -2.15
N PHE A 49 4.63 -4.22 -2.72
CA PHE A 49 4.51 -5.55 -2.10
C PHE A 49 4.67 -6.65 -3.15
N LYS A 50 5.12 -7.81 -2.67
CA LYS A 50 5.19 -9.04 -3.46
C LYS A 50 4.63 -10.21 -2.65
N ILE A 51 3.80 -11.02 -3.29
CA ILE A 51 3.22 -12.26 -2.77
C ILE A 51 3.64 -13.39 -3.72
N ALA A 52 4.33 -14.39 -3.19
CA ALA A 52 4.83 -15.51 -4.01
C ALA A 52 3.69 -16.34 -4.61
N SER A 53 2.64 -16.57 -3.84
CA SER A 53 1.42 -17.27 -4.28
C SER A 53 0.25 -16.83 -3.40
N LEU A 54 -0.91 -16.67 -4.02
CA LEU A 54 -2.19 -16.42 -3.37
C LEU A 54 -3.23 -17.39 -3.93
N GLY A 55 -3.63 -18.36 -3.12
CA GLY A 55 -4.54 -19.43 -3.50
C GLY A 55 -5.97 -18.95 -3.80
N PRO A 56 -6.82 -19.84 -4.34
CA PRO A 56 -8.22 -19.54 -4.65
C PRO A 56 -8.97 -19.02 -3.42
N TYR A 57 -9.65 -17.87 -3.56
CA TYR A 57 -10.38 -17.22 -2.46
C TYR A 57 -9.55 -16.93 -1.20
N GLU A 58 -8.21 -17.00 -1.29
CA GLU A 58 -7.31 -16.75 -0.18
C GLU A 58 -7.19 -15.25 0.09
N THR A 59 -6.99 -14.92 1.37
CA THR A 59 -6.69 -13.57 1.83
C THR A 59 -5.37 -13.57 2.57
N LYS A 60 -4.53 -12.55 2.33
CA LYS A 60 -3.27 -12.34 3.06
C LYS A 60 -3.20 -10.95 3.66
N GLU A 61 -2.93 -10.92 4.96
CA GLU A 61 -2.61 -9.70 5.69
C GLU A 61 -1.11 -9.41 5.57
N MET A 62 -0.77 -8.18 5.23
CA MET A 62 0.61 -7.76 5.03
C MET A 62 0.84 -6.37 5.62
N SER A 63 2.13 -6.09 5.84
CA SER A 63 2.58 -4.74 6.16
C SER A 63 3.72 -4.33 5.24
N GLY A 64 3.76 -3.04 4.92
CA GLY A 64 4.77 -2.44 4.06
C GLY A 64 5.29 -1.15 4.67
N LEU A 65 6.56 -0.83 4.40
CA LEU A 65 7.10 0.48 4.75
C LEU A 65 6.58 1.53 3.77
N LEU A 66 5.97 2.58 4.30
CA LEU A 66 5.53 3.73 3.50
C LEU A 66 6.72 4.64 3.22
N SER A 67 7.03 4.81 1.94
CA SER A 67 7.95 5.84 1.47
C SER A 67 7.17 7.14 1.31
N THR A 68 7.42 8.13 2.16
CA THR A 68 6.74 9.43 2.11
C THR A 68 7.73 10.55 2.41
N LYS A 69 7.49 11.72 1.80
CA LYS A 69 8.20 12.97 2.10
C LYS A 69 7.56 13.71 3.28
N LEU A 70 6.34 13.35 3.67
CA LEU A 70 5.58 13.99 4.74
C LEU A 70 5.99 13.44 6.10
N ARG A 71 5.93 14.26 7.14
CA ARG A 71 6.08 13.81 8.53
C ARG A 71 4.81 13.06 8.95
N VAL A 72 4.92 12.21 9.97
CA VAL A 72 3.82 11.36 10.43
C VAL A 72 2.56 12.17 10.80
N TYR A 73 2.72 13.35 11.39
CA TYR A 73 1.60 14.22 11.77
C TYR A 73 1.03 15.06 10.59
N GLU A 74 1.67 15.03 9.43
CA GLU A 74 1.20 15.66 8.19
C GLU A 74 0.49 14.63 7.29
N LEU A 75 0.61 13.34 7.61
CA LEU A 75 -0.08 12.29 6.86
C LEU A 75 -1.59 12.42 7.08
N PRO A 76 -2.39 12.42 6.00
CA PRO A 76 -3.84 12.33 6.11
C PRO A 76 -4.23 11.05 6.86
N ASP A 77 -5.33 11.13 7.62
CA ASP A 77 -5.94 9.93 8.17
C ASP A 77 -6.24 8.91 7.07
N TRP A 78 -6.12 7.62 7.39
CA TRP A 78 -6.31 6.53 6.43
C TRP A 78 -7.66 6.58 5.69
N GLN A 79 -8.71 7.08 6.34
CA GLN A 79 -10.04 7.26 5.76
C GLN A 79 -10.08 8.28 4.59
N ASN A 80 -9.09 9.18 4.56
CA ASN A 80 -8.92 10.24 3.57
C ASN A 80 -7.84 9.89 2.53
N LEU A 81 -7.36 8.64 2.52
CA LEU A 81 -6.43 8.16 1.51
C LEU A 81 -7.15 7.32 0.46
N VAL A 82 -6.69 7.43 -0.78
CA VAL A 82 -7.14 6.63 -1.92
C VAL A 82 -5.94 5.87 -2.45
N PRO A 83 -5.94 4.52 -2.40
CA PRO A 83 -4.87 3.73 -2.98
C PRO A 83 -5.06 3.58 -4.49
N GLU A 84 -4.05 3.95 -5.24
CA GLU A 84 -3.89 3.58 -6.64
C GLU A 84 -2.95 2.39 -6.72
N VAL A 85 -3.45 1.25 -7.20
CA VAL A 85 -2.70 -0.01 -7.28
C VAL A 85 -2.27 -0.25 -8.72
N GLN A 86 -0.97 -0.42 -8.92
CA GLN A 86 -0.37 -0.76 -10.21
C GLN A 86 0.23 -2.17 -10.10
N ILE A 87 -0.44 -3.14 -10.72
CA ILE A 87 0.03 -4.53 -10.76
C ILE A 87 1.21 -4.61 -11.72
N THR A 88 2.35 -5.09 -11.23
CA THR A 88 3.57 -5.28 -12.03
C THR A 88 3.81 -6.74 -12.40
N SER A 89 3.16 -7.68 -11.71
CA SER A 89 3.19 -9.12 -12.01
C SER A 89 1.97 -9.81 -11.38
N PRO A 90 1.46 -10.91 -11.94
CA PRO A 90 1.80 -11.49 -13.26
C PRO A 90 1.30 -10.62 -14.43
N GLN A 91 1.97 -10.67 -15.60
CA GLN A 91 1.50 -10.07 -16.86
C GLN A 91 0.77 -11.08 -17.72
#